data_AF-A0A4U9HIY5-F1
#
_entry.id   AF-A0A4U9HIY5-F1
#
_cell.length_a   1.000
_cell.length_b   1.000
_cell.length_c   1.000
_cell.angle_alpha   90.00
_cell.angle_beta   90.00
_cell.angle_gamma   90.00
#
_symmetry.space_group_name_H-M   'P 1'
#
loop_
_entity.id
_entity.type
_entity.pdbx_description
1 polymer ?
#
loop_
_entity_poly.entity_id
_entity_poly.type
_entity_poly.pdbx_seq_one_letter_code
_entity_poly.pdbx_strand_id
1 'polypeptide(L)'
;MADAYNEILGERLPKVQELNDKRKRQIKRLLGELHEPTLDVVRAYFETFRDSAGPFYFGDNNRTWRAGFDYLLRSDVLTKTREGAL
;
A
#
# COMPACT_ATOMS: atom_id res chain seq x y z
N MET A 1 10.61 -2.68 -2.02
CA MET A 1 9.46 -1.95 -1.43
C MET A 1 8.83 -1.01 -2.46
N ALA A 2 9.48 0.09 -2.85
CA ALA A 2 8.93 1.01 -3.86
C ALA A 2 8.73 0.33 -5.22
N ASP A 3 9.70 -0.47 -5.67
CA ASP A 3 9.61 -1.17 -6.96
C ASP A 3 8.46 -2.19 -6.97
N ALA A 4 8.35 -3.03 -5.93
CA ALA A 4 7.23 -3.96 -5.75
C ALA A 4 5.87 -3.25 -5.76
N TYR A 5 5.74 -2.11 -5.09
CA TYR A 5 4.53 -1.31 -5.15
C TYR A 5 4.25 -0.80 -6.58
N ASN A 6 5.27 -0.27 -7.26
CA ASN A 6 5.12 0.27 -8.62
C ASN A 6 4.76 -0.81 -9.64
N GLU A 7 5.28 -2.01 -9.46
CA GLU A 7 4.98 -3.20 -10.27
C GLU A 7 3.53 -3.65 -10.08
N ILE A 8 3.05 -3.74 -8.83
CA ILE A 8 1.73 -4.31 -8.51
C ILE A 8 0.60 -3.28 -8.69
N LEU A 9 0.84 -2.03 -8.30
CA LEU A 9 -0.20 -0.99 -8.21
C LEU A 9 0.05 0.21 -9.11
N GLY A 10 1.23 0.34 -9.71
CA GLY A 10 1.64 1.56 -10.44
C GLY A 10 0.92 1.80 -11.76
N GLU A 11 0.12 0.85 -12.25
CA GLU A 11 -0.78 1.06 -13.39
C GLU A 11 -2.07 1.81 -12.98
N ARG A 12 -2.53 1.63 -11.74
CA ARG A 12 -3.79 2.20 -11.23
C ARG A 12 -3.59 3.32 -10.22
N LEU A 13 -2.47 3.31 -9.50
CA LEU A 13 -2.12 4.27 -8.46
C LEU A 13 -0.84 5.05 -8.81
N PRO A 14 -0.62 6.24 -8.23
CA PRO A 14 0.60 7.02 -8.50
C PRO A 14 1.86 6.23 -8.16
N LYS A 15 2.80 6.20 -9.12
CA LYS A 15 4.13 5.57 -8.93
C LYS A 15 4.97 6.36 -7.93
N VAL A 16 5.74 5.63 -7.14
CA VAL A 16 6.76 6.16 -6.23
C VAL A 16 8.01 6.50 -7.04
N GLN A 17 8.43 7.75 -6.98
CA GLN A 17 9.68 8.23 -7.58
C GLN A 17 10.82 8.32 -6.56
N GLU A 18 10.49 8.57 -5.29
CA GLU A 18 11.49 8.79 -4.24
C GLU A 18 11.02 8.26 -2.88
N LEU A 19 11.98 7.74 -2.10
CA LEU A 19 11.81 7.39 -0.70
C LEU A 19 12.47 8.44 0.20
N ASN A 20 11.72 9.49 0.54
CA ASN A 20 12.14 10.46 1.53
C ASN A 20 12.18 9.86 2.96
N ASP A 21 12.72 10.61 3.93
CA ASP A 21 12.90 10.11 5.29
C ASP A 21 11.58 9.79 6.01
N LYS A 22 10.49 10.48 5.66
CA LYS A 22 9.16 10.15 6.16
C LYS A 22 8.74 8.75 5.70
N ARG A 23 8.88 8.44 4.41
CA ARG A 23 8.58 7.12 3.84
C ARG A 23 9.46 6.03 4.43
N LYS A 24 10.76 6.29 4.61
CA LYS A 24 11.68 5.34 5.27
C LYS A 24 11.22 4.99 6.69
N ARG A 25 10.77 5.99 7.48
CA ARG A 25 10.22 5.76 8.83
C ARG A 25 8.92 4.94 8.78
N GLN A 26 8.01 5.26 7.85
CA GLN A 26 6.76 4.51 7.70
C GLN A 26 6.99 3.07 7.24
N ILE A 27 7.94 2.83 6.33
CA ILE A 27 8.35 1.48 5.92
C ILE A 27 8.88 0.70 7.11
N LYS A 28 9.78 1.28 7.92
CA LYS A 28 10.31 0.62 9.12
C LYS A 28 9.19 0.23 10.09
N ARG A 29 8.21 1.12 10.29
CA ARG A 29 7.04 0.83 11.12
C ARG A 29 6.20 -0.32 10.54
N LEU A 30 5.85 -0.25 9.25
CA LEU A 30 5.07 -1.29 8.58
C LEU A 30 5.74 -2.66 8.69
N LEU A 31 7.06 -2.73 8.44
CA LEU A 31 7.83 -3.97 8.56
C LEU A 31 7.82 -4.53 9.99
N GLY A 32 7.82 -3.66 11.00
CA GLY A 32 7.69 -4.07 12.41
C GLY A 32 6.31 -4.63 12.79
N GLU A 33 5.28 -4.40 11.97
CA GLU A 33 3.91 -4.93 12.16
C GLU A 33 3.68 -6.24 11.37
N LEU A 34 4.65 -6.66 10.57
CA LEU A 34 4.62 -7.95 9.88
C LEU A 34 5.20 -9.01 10.81
N HIS A 35 4.57 -10.19 10.84
CA HIS A 35 5.14 -11.35 11.53
C HIS A 35 6.53 -11.71 10.97
N GLU A 36 6.67 -11.59 9.65
CA GLU A 36 7.92 -11.77 8.93
C GLU A 36 8.15 -10.59 7.97
N PRO A 37 9.23 -9.80 8.15
CA PRO A 37 9.50 -8.60 7.35
C PRO A 37 10.23 -8.90 6.04
N THR A 38 9.75 -9.88 5.27
CA THR A 38 10.31 -10.22 3.95
C THR A 38 9.65 -9.43 2.82
N LEU A 39 10.34 -9.33 1.68
CA LEU A 39 9.80 -8.66 0.50
C LEU A 39 8.54 -9.38 -0.04
N ASP A 40 8.48 -10.70 0.10
CA ASP A 40 7.36 -11.51 -0.38
C ASP A 40 6.08 -11.25 0.44
N VAL A 41 6.17 -11.13 1.77
CA VAL A 41 5.02 -10.77 2.61
C VAL A 41 4.51 -9.36 2.27
N VAL A 42 5.41 -8.43 1.97
CA VAL A 42 5.06 -7.08 1.53
C VAL A 42 4.37 -7.10 0.15
N ARG A 43 4.86 -7.91 -0.79
CA ARG A 43 4.22 -8.10 -2.11
C ARG A 43 2.82 -8.67 -1.96
N ALA A 44 2.67 -9.73 -1.16
CA ALA A 44 1.37 -10.34 -0.89
C ALA A 44 0.38 -9.32 -0.28
N TYR A 45 0.85 -8.44 0.61
CA TYR A 45 0.03 -7.34 1.12
C TYR A 45 -0.45 -6.39 0.01
N PHE A 46 0.44 -5.95 -0.89
CA PHE A 46 0.06 -5.07 -2.00
C PHE A 46 -0.87 -5.75 -3.01
N GLU A 47 -0.67 -7.04 -3.30
CA GLU A 47 -1.57 -7.83 -4.14
C GLU A 47 -2.94 -7.98 -3.50
N THR A 48 -2.99 -8.29 -2.19
CA THR A 48 -4.25 -8.37 -1.44
C THR A 48 -5.00 -7.05 -1.52
N PHE A 49 -4.33 -5.91 -1.30
CA PHE A 49 -4.95 -4.60 -1.45
C PHE A 49 -5.48 -4.35 -2.88
N ARG A 50 -4.68 -4.70 -3.90
CA ARG A 50 -5.07 -4.55 -5.31
C ARG A 50 -6.38 -5.29 -5.60
N ASP A 51 -6.52 -6.49 -5.06
CA ASP A 51 -7.60 -7.42 -5.39
C ASP A 51 -8.85 -7.22 -4.51
N SER A 52 -8.67 -6.80 -3.25
CA SER A 52 -9.78 -6.64 -2.30
C SER A 52 -10.35 -5.22 -2.23
N ALA A 53 -9.59 -4.18 -2.60
CA ALA A 53 -10.03 -2.80 -2.45
C ALA A 53 -11.10 -2.43 -3.49
N GLY A 54 -12.17 -1.74 -3.04
CA GLY A 54 -13.20 -1.23 -3.94
C GLY A 54 -12.72 -0.11 -4.90
N PRO A 55 -13.50 0.23 -5.94
CA PRO A 55 -13.15 1.25 -6.95
C PRO A 55 -12.80 2.63 -6.36
N PHE A 56 -13.41 2.98 -5.21
CA PHE A 56 -13.13 4.22 -4.48
C PHE A 56 -11.64 4.45 -4.22
N TYR A 57 -10.89 3.39 -3.88
CA TYR A 57 -9.44 3.48 -3.61
C TYR A 57 -8.61 3.77 -4.84
N PHE A 58 -9.14 3.50 -6.03
CA PHE A 58 -8.46 3.68 -7.30
C PHE A 58 -8.88 4.96 -8.02
N GLY A 59 -9.62 5.84 -7.34
CA GLY A 59 -10.03 7.13 -7.91
C GLY A 59 -11.38 7.13 -8.60
N ASP A 60 -12.12 6.02 -8.55
CA ASP A 60 -13.50 5.98 -9.02
C ASP A 60 -14.43 6.57 -7.93
N ASN A 61 -14.34 7.89 -7.77
CA ASN A 61 -15.15 8.68 -6.84
C ASN A 61 -15.21 10.16 -7.23
N ASN A 62 -16.21 10.87 -6.70
CA ASN A 62 -16.42 12.30 -6.94
C ASN A 62 -15.52 13.22 -6.10
N ARG A 63 -14.45 12.69 -5.50
CA ARG A 63 -13.60 13.42 -4.53
C ARG A 63 -12.16 13.61 -5.00
N THR A 64 -11.86 13.29 -6.26
CA THR A 64 -10.51 13.37 -6.86
C THR A 64 -9.45 12.60 -6.07
N TRP A 65 -9.89 11.72 -5.17
CA TRP A 65 -9.05 11.07 -4.20
C TRP A 65 -8.76 9.65 -4.64
N ARG A 66 -7.52 9.20 -4.45
CA ARG A 66 -7.14 7.80 -4.62
C ARG A 66 -6.09 7.44 -3.59
N ALA A 67 -5.96 6.16 -3.31
CA ALA A 67 -4.86 5.64 -2.53
C ALA A 67 -3.52 5.94 -3.22
N GLY A 68 -2.45 5.91 -2.44
CA GLY A 68 -1.10 6.04 -2.93
C GLY A 68 -0.14 5.39 -1.95
N PHE A 69 1.15 5.41 -2.25
CA PHE A 69 2.14 4.72 -1.45
C PHE A 69 2.05 5.04 0.06
N ASP A 70 1.97 6.32 0.42
CA ASP A 70 1.89 6.74 1.82
C ASP A 70 0.61 6.29 2.54
N TYR A 71 -0.48 6.03 1.79
CA TYR A 71 -1.72 5.45 2.30
C TYR A 71 -1.51 3.99 2.70
N LEU A 72 -0.88 3.20 1.82
CA LEU A 72 -0.64 1.77 2.07
C LEU A 72 0.41 1.52 3.15
N LEU A 73 1.24 2.50 3.51
CA LEU A 73 2.20 2.36 4.61
C LEU A 73 1.57 2.56 6.01
N ARG A 74 0.25 2.78 6.11
CA ARG A 74 -0.41 3.00 7.40
C ARG A 74 -0.88 1.67 8.00
N SER A 75 -0.70 1.55 9.32
CA SER A 75 -1.10 0.37 10.10
C SER A 75 -2.59 0.04 9.99
N ASP A 76 -3.44 1.07 9.95
CA ASP A 76 -4.89 0.89 9.82
C ASP A 76 -5.26 0.28 8.47
N VAL A 77 -4.52 0.64 7.41
CA VAL A 77 -4.73 0.10 6.06
C VAL A 77 -4.23 -1.32 5.98
N LEU A 78 -3.07 -1.64 6.56
CA LEU A 78 -2.58 -3.01 6.67
C LEU A 78 -3.62 -3.91 7.35
N THR A 79 -4.18 -3.46 8.47
CA THR A 79 -5.19 -4.19 9.24
C THR A 79 -6.47 -4.40 8.44
N LYS A 80 -7.03 -3.32 7.86
CA LYS A 80 -8.23 -3.40 7.02
C LYS A 80 -8.06 -4.30 5.81
N THR A 81 -6.88 -4.31 5.20
CA THR A 81 -6.57 -5.19 4.06
C THR A 81 -6.60 -6.66 4.49
N ARG A 82 -6.01 -7.00 5.63
CA ARG A 82 -6.03 -8.37 6.19
C ARG A 82 -7.43 -8.82 6.58
N GLU A 83 -8.25 -7.90 7.05
CA GLU A 83 -9.62 -8.16 7.51
C GLU A 83 -10.66 -8.10 6.38
N GLY A 84 -10.28 -7.72 5.16
CA GLY A 84 -11.21 -7.55 4.03
C GLY A 84 -12.18 -6.37 4.22
N ALA A 85 -11.78 -5.34 4.94
CA ALA A 85 -12.60 -4.18 5.32
C ALA A 85 -12.28 -2.90 4.51
N LEU A 86 -11.88 -3.06 3.24
CA LEU A 86 -11.57 -1.97 2.31
C LEU A 86 -12.77 -1.63 1.42
#